data_AF-A0A376VYI1-F1
#
_entry.id   AF-A0A376VYI1-F1
#
_cell.length_a   1.000
_cell.length_b   1.000
_cell.length_c   1.000
_cell.angle_alpha   90.00
_cell.angle_beta   90.00
_cell.angle_gamma   90.00
#
_symmetry.space_group_name_H-M   'P 1'
#
loop_
_entity.id
_entity.type
_entity.pdbx_description
1 polymer ?
#
loop_
_entity_poly.entity_id
_entity_poly.type
_entity_poly.pdbx_seq_one_letter_code
_entity_poly.pdbx_strand_id
1 'polypeptide(L)' 'MEEQEAMALTRAYTTLRDELHHLALQELPGHVSEDCFTAERELVRASWQKWLVEE' A
#
# COMPACT_ATOMS: atom_id res chain seq x y z
N MET A 1 0.56 -5.85 16.82
CA MET A 1 -0.18 -5.17 15.75
C MET A 1 -1.66 -5.44 15.94
N GLU A 2 -2.52 -4.41 15.91
CA GLU A 2 -3.97 -4.61 16.01
C GLU A 2 -4.51 -5.26 14.72
N GLU A 3 -5.52 -6.11 14.83
CA GLU A 3 -6.06 -6.89 13.71
C GLU A 3 -6.62 -5.99 12.59
N GLN A 4 -7.24 -4.88 12.96
CA GLN A 4 -7.71 -3.86 12.00
C GLN A 4 -6.55 -3.17 11.27
N GLU A 5 -5.43 -2.94 11.94
CA GLU A 5 -4.23 -2.35 11.34
C GLU A 5 -3.62 -3.34 10.32
N ALA A 6 -3.51 -4.62 10.69
CA ALA A 6 -3.03 -5.68 9.81
C ALA A 6 -3.94 -5.89 8.58
N MET A 7 -5.27 -5.85 8.76
CA MET A 7 -6.22 -5.91 7.65
C MET A 7 -6.11 -4.69 6.74
N ALA A 8 -5.98 -3.49 7.30
CA ALA A 8 -5.83 -2.26 6.52
C ALA A 8 -4.56 -2.30 5.65
N LEU A 9 -3.43 -2.72 6.23
CA LEU A 9 -2.16 -2.90 5.51
C LEU A 9 -2.25 -3.97 4.42
N THR A 10 -2.90 -5.10 4.71
CA THR A 10 -3.10 -6.17 3.73
C THR A 10 -3.93 -5.67 2.56
N ARG A 11 -5.02 -4.97 2.84
CA ARG A 11 -5.92 -4.42 1.82
C ARG A 11 -5.22 -3.36 0.98
N ALA A 12 -4.48 -2.45 1.61
CA ALA A 12 -3.65 -1.46 0.94
C ALA A 12 -2.65 -2.09 -0.05
N TYR A 13 -1.92 -3.13 0.40
CA TYR A 13 -0.97 -3.85 -0.44
C TYR A 13 -1.65 -4.60 -1.58
N THR A 14 -2.75 -5.30 -1.31
CA THR A 14 -3.50 -6.03 -2.35
C THR A 14 -4.04 -5.08 -3.41
N THR A 15 -4.65 -3.95 -3.02
CA THR A 15 -5.17 -2.96 -3.96
C THR A 15 -4.07 -2.36 -4.83
N LEU A 16 -2.94 -1.96 -4.24
CA LEU A 16 -1.80 -1.45 -5.00
C LEU A 16 -1.30 -2.47 -6.03
N ARG A 17 -1.20 -3.74 -5.60
CA ARG A 17 -0.71 -4.82 -6.43
C ARG A 17 -1.69 -5.21 -7.54
N ASP A 18 -2.99 -5.22 -7.26
CA ASP A 18 -4.03 -5.40 -8.27
C ASP A 18 -3.95 -4.31 -9.34
N GLU A 19 -3.79 -3.05 -8.95
CA GLU A 19 -3.72 -1.93 -9.90
C GLU A 19 -2.46 -2.00 -10.77
N LEU A 20 -1.31 -2.31 -10.18
CA LEU A 20 -0.07 -2.56 -10.93
C LEU A 20 -0.20 -3.76 -11.88
N HIS A 21 -0.88 -4.82 -11.45
CA HIS A 21 -1.10 -6.00 -12.27
C HIS A 21 -2.05 -5.70 -13.44
N HIS A 22 -3.10 -4.92 -13.18
CA HIS A 22 -4.03 -4.48 -14.19
C HIS A 22 -3.34 -3.61 -15.24
N LEU A 23 -2.48 -2.67 -14.82
CA LEU A 23 -1.66 -1.87 -15.74
C LEU A 23 -0.72 -2.75 -16.59
N ALA A 24 -0.09 -3.76 -15.98
CA ALA A 24 0.77 -4.69 -16.69
C ALA A 24 0.01 -5.50 -17.76
N LEU A 25 -1.23 -5.88 -17.49
CA LEU A 25 -2.10 -6.55 -18.46
C LEU A 25 -2.53 -5.65 -19.62
N GLN A 26 -2.50 -4.33 -19.42
CA GLN A 26 -2.82 -3.33 -20.45
C GLN A 26 -1.59 -2.87 -21.26
N GLU A 27 -0.42 -3.48 -21.04
CA GLU A 27 0.87 -3.02 -21.59
C GLU A 27 1.19 -1.56 -21.24
N LEU A 28 0.53 -1.02 -20.22
CA LEU A 28 0.77 0.33 -19.71
C LEU A 28 2.01 0.31 -18.82
N PRO A 29 2.73 1.44 -18.72
CA PRO A 29 3.82 1.56 -17.77
C PRO A 29 3.30 1.24 -16.37
N GLY A 30 3.98 0.33 -15.65
CA GLY A 30 3.66 -0.07 -14.27
C GLY A 30 3.93 1.02 -13.23
N HIS A 31 3.67 2.28 -13.59
CA HIS A 31 3.72 3.44 -12.72
C HIS A 31 2.28 3.91 -12.48
N VAL A 32 1.83 3.72 -11.26
CA VAL A 32 0.62 4.38 -10.75
C VAL A 32 1.01 5.72 -10.16
N SER A 33 0.16 6.73 -10.36
CA SER A 33 0.41 8.07 -9.86
C SER A 33 0.59 8.04 -8.34
N GLU A 34 1.59 8.76 -7.84
CA GLU A 34 1.92 8.78 -6.42
C GLU A 34 0.74 9.29 -5.57
N ASP A 35 -0.15 10.09 -6.15
CA ASP A 35 -1.36 10.61 -5.51
C ASP A 35 -2.45 9.55 -5.27
N CYS A 36 -2.51 8.48 -6.07
CA CYS A 36 -3.60 7.48 -6.02
C CYS A 36 -3.67 6.71 -4.70
N PHE A 37 -2.52 6.46 -4.06
CA PHE A 37 -2.42 5.60 -2.87
C PHE A 37 -1.90 6.35 -1.66
N THR A 38 -2.20 7.64 -1.57
CA THR A 38 -1.65 8.51 -0.52
C THR A 38 -2.09 8.05 0.87
N ALA A 39 -3.36 7.67 1.04
CA ALA A 39 -3.89 7.18 2.31
C ALA A 39 -3.23 5.87 2.76
N GLU A 40 -3.10 4.91 1.84
CA GLU A 40 -2.42 3.64 2.05
C GLU A 40 -0.94 3.83 2.39
N ARG A 41 -0.25 4.73 1.70
CA ARG A 41 1.15 5.08 1.97
C ARG A 41 1.33 5.67 3.36
N GLU A 42 0.45 6.57 3.77
CA GLU A 42 0.49 7.14 5.11
C GLU A 42 0.24 6.07 6.18
N LEU A 43 -0.69 5.17 5.95
CA LEU A 43 -1.00 4.07 6.86
C LEU A 43 0.18 3.10 6.99
N VAL A 44 0.81 2.72 5.87
CA VAL A 44 2.04 1.91 5.86
C VAL A 44 3.19 2.65 6.55
N ARG A 45 3.38 3.96 6.31
CA ARG A 45 4.40 4.76 7.00
C ARG A 45 4.16 4.83 8.50
N ALA A 46 2.92 5.05 8.94
CA ALA A 46 2.57 5.14 10.35
C ALA A 46 2.81 3.80 11.06
N SER A 47 2.36 2.68 10.47
CA SER A 47 2.65 1.34 11.00
C SER A 47 4.15 1.04 10.96
N TRP A 48 4.86 1.39 9.89
CA TRP A 48 6.31 1.20 9.80
C TRP A 48 7.05 1.95 10.90
N GLN A 49 6.68 3.19 11.16
CA GLN A 49 7.31 4.01 12.20
C GLN A 49 7.01 3.45 13.60
N LYS A 50 5.78 3.02 13.83
CA LYS A 50 5.31 2.42 15.09
C LYS A 50 5.93 1.05 15.40
N TRP A 51 6.22 0.23 14.39
CA TRP A 51 6.69 -1.16 14.60
C TRP A 51 8.15 -1.41 14.26
N LEU A 52 8.80 -0.51 13.50
CA LEU A 52 10.13 -0.76 12.90
C LEU A 52 11.15 0.36 13.16
N VAL A 53 10.71 1.52 13.70
CA VAL A 53 11.58 2.68 13.99
C VAL A 53 11.62 3.01 15.47
N GLU A 54 10.49 2.95 16.19
CA GLU A 54 10.48 2.99 17.66
C GLU A 54 10.73 1.58 18.23
N GLU A 55 12.00 1.30 18.56
CA GLU A 55 12.43 0.32 19.58
C GLU A 55 13.06 1.09 20.76
#